data_AF-A0A1V5LG03-F1
#
_entry.id   AF-A0A1V5LG03-F1
#
_cell.length_a   1.000
_cell.length_b   1.000
_cell.length_c   1.000
_cell.angle_alpha   90.00
_cell.angle_beta   90.00
_cell.angle_gamma   90.00
#
_symmetry.space_group_name_H-M   'P 1'
#
loop_
_entity.id
_entity.type
_entity.pdbx_description
1 polymer ?
#
loop_
_entity_poly.entity_id
_entity_poly.type
_entity_poly.pdbx_seq_one_letter_code
_entity_poly.pdbx_strand_id
1 'polypeptide(L)'
;MATWRPTGPEPAVAVMQGLLGGPTTLEKEIGFGTTVPAGTTLRSVAVSGQTAVVDLSAAFGSGGGSLSMFLRVAQVVYSLTELPGVKRVEFMLDGLAVQALGGEGVLVEGGVTRADFADLLPPVLLISPAPFETIQDTVMVRGNAAESIAALEILVTGRDGLILSQAAPQLLAPVDGRRAFEAVIAFSGQAARGAVILAWTNADGARQTLEMPVDIAE
;
A
#
# COMPACT_ATOMS: atom_id res chain seq x y z
N MET A 1 -24.32 -19.84 18.56
CA MET A 1 -23.54 -18.91 17.72
C MET A 1 -22.14 -19.49 17.55
N ALA A 2 -21.76 -19.88 16.35
CA ALA A 2 -20.40 -20.37 16.09
C ALA A 2 -19.47 -19.17 15.92
N THR A 3 -18.47 -19.02 16.79
CA THR A 3 -17.44 -17.99 16.64
C THR A 3 -16.46 -18.46 15.57
N TRP A 4 -16.42 -17.77 14.42
CA TRP A 4 -15.42 -17.97 13.37
C TRP A 4 -14.01 -17.75 13.95
N ARG A 5 -13.15 -18.77 13.89
CA ARG A 5 -11.72 -18.70 14.31
C ARG A 5 -10.74 -19.48 13.40
N PRO A 6 -10.83 -19.42 12.06
CA PRO A 6 -9.74 -19.94 11.24
C PRO A 6 -8.54 -18.98 11.27
N THR A 7 -7.36 -19.51 11.54
CA THR A 7 -6.09 -18.85 11.22
C THR A 7 -5.79 -19.09 9.75
N GLY A 8 -5.64 -18.01 8.99
CA GLY A 8 -5.24 -18.03 7.60
C GLY A 8 -3.76 -18.32 7.41
N PRO A 9 -3.28 -18.29 6.16
CA PRO A 9 -1.87 -18.56 5.88
C PRO A 9 -1.00 -17.48 6.53
N GLU A 10 0.18 -17.88 7.02
CA GLU A 10 1.17 -17.00 7.67
C GLU A 10 1.37 -15.64 6.98
N PRO A 11 1.44 -15.54 5.63
CA PRO A 11 1.55 -14.25 4.94
C PRO A 11 0.41 -13.27 5.22
N ALA A 12 -0.84 -13.74 5.32
CA ALA A 12 -1.99 -12.86 5.59
C ALA A 12 -1.96 -12.31 7.02
N VAL A 13 -1.54 -13.15 7.97
CA VAL A 13 -1.34 -12.74 9.36
C VAL A 13 -0.22 -11.70 9.43
N ALA A 14 0.92 -11.94 8.79
CA ALA A 14 2.06 -11.03 8.78
C ALA A 14 1.71 -9.67 8.17
N VAL A 15 1.00 -9.65 7.03
CA VAL A 15 0.54 -8.41 6.38
C VAL A 15 -0.34 -7.59 7.32
N MET A 16 -1.32 -8.22 7.98
CA MET A 16 -2.20 -7.53 8.91
C MET A 16 -1.47 -7.05 10.17
N GLN A 17 -0.55 -7.85 10.70
CA GLN A 17 0.26 -7.45 11.86
C GLN A 17 1.15 -6.25 11.53
N GLY A 18 1.79 -6.23 10.35
CA GLY A 18 2.55 -5.08 9.89
C GLY A 18 1.67 -3.83 9.76
N LEU A 19 0.49 -3.96 9.14
CA LEU A 19 -0.45 -2.86 8.99
C LEU A 19 -0.94 -2.29 10.33
N LEU A 20 -1.31 -3.17 11.28
CA LEU A 20 -1.80 -2.78 12.60
C LEU A 20 -0.69 -2.25 13.51
N GLY A 21 0.57 -2.62 13.26
CA GLY A 21 1.73 -1.99 13.90
C GLY A 21 1.88 -0.51 13.54
N GLY A 22 1.33 -0.12 12.38
CA GLY A 22 1.40 1.23 11.86
C GLY A 22 2.82 1.63 11.41
N PRO A 23 2.99 2.86 10.91
CA PRO A 23 4.30 3.32 10.49
C PRO A 23 5.26 3.45 11.68
N THR A 24 6.51 3.09 11.42
CA THR A 24 7.67 3.29 12.29
C THR A 24 7.90 4.79 12.57
N THR A 25 8.78 5.09 13.54
CA THR A 25 9.16 6.47 13.85
C THR A 25 9.75 7.19 12.64
N LEU A 26 10.65 6.53 11.91
CA LEU A 26 11.30 7.12 10.73
C LEU A 26 10.30 7.36 9.58
N GLU A 27 9.38 6.42 9.36
CA GLU A 27 8.32 6.58 8.35
C GLU A 27 7.41 7.78 8.68
N LYS A 28 7.08 7.98 9.96
CA LYS A 28 6.30 9.14 10.41
C LYS A 28 7.03 10.46 10.17
N GLU A 29 8.35 10.50 10.35
CA GLU A 29 9.17 11.70 10.13
C GLU A 29 9.14 12.17 8.67
N ILE A 30 8.98 11.23 7.73
CA ILE A 30 8.84 11.53 6.29
C ILE A 30 7.37 11.57 5.82
N GLY A 31 6.42 11.63 6.77
CA GLY A 31 5.00 11.92 6.50
C GLY A 31 4.08 10.71 6.35
N PHE A 32 4.54 9.47 6.59
CA PHE A 32 3.65 8.32 6.58
C PHE A 32 2.75 8.32 7.81
N GLY A 33 1.48 7.99 7.59
CA GLY A 33 0.46 7.92 8.62
C GLY A 33 -0.41 6.67 8.49
N THR A 34 -1.23 6.43 9.51
CA THR A 34 -2.28 5.43 9.46
C THR A 34 -3.59 6.02 9.96
N THR A 35 -4.68 5.58 9.35
CA THR A 35 -6.03 5.91 9.81
C THR A 35 -6.65 4.77 10.62
N VAL A 36 -5.95 3.65 10.76
CA VAL A 36 -6.35 2.55 11.66
C VAL A 36 -6.25 3.03 13.12
N PRO A 37 -7.32 2.92 13.93
CA PRO A 37 -7.28 3.32 15.33
C PRO A 37 -6.26 2.53 16.14
N ALA A 38 -5.54 3.24 17.00
CA ALA A 38 -4.71 2.61 18.02
C ALA A 38 -5.56 1.65 18.88
N GLY A 39 -5.01 0.47 19.17
CA GLY A 39 -5.71 -0.58 19.90
C GLY A 39 -6.59 -1.49 19.04
N THR A 40 -6.66 -1.28 17.72
CA THR A 40 -7.24 -2.28 16.81
C THR A 40 -6.41 -3.56 16.85
N THR A 41 -7.04 -4.69 17.17
CA THR A 41 -6.39 -6.01 17.20
C THR A 41 -6.90 -6.92 16.09
N LEU A 42 -6.00 -7.68 15.48
CA LEU A 42 -6.34 -8.79 14.60
C LEU A 42 -6.87 -9.97 15.44
N ARG A 43 -8.10 -10.40 15.16
CA ARG A 43 -8.69 -11.59 15.80
C ARG A 43 -8.49 -12.83 14.94
N SER A 44 -8.74 -12.70 13.64
CA SER A 44 -8.42 -13.72 12.65
C SER A 44 -8.32 -13.09 11.26
N VAL A 45 -7.62 -13.76 10.35
CA VAL A 45 -7.69 -13.49 8.91
C VAL A 45 -7.59 -14.82 8.22
N ALA A 46 -8.44 -15.08 7.23
CA ALA A 46 -8.42 -16.32 6.45
C ALA A 46 -8.58 -16.02 4.97
N VAL A 47 -7.88 -16.76 4.11
CA VAL A 47 -8.00 -16.62 2.66
C VAL A 47 -8.72 -17.84 2.11
N SER A 48 -9.81 -17.62 1.38
CA SER A 48 -10.58 -18.65 0.70
C SER A 48 -10.83 -18.23 -0.75
N GLY A 49 -10.29 -19.01 -1.70
CA GLY A 49 -10.30 -18.64 -3.10
C GLY A 49 -9.59 -17.31 -3.34
N GLN A 50 -10.34 -16.30 -3.82
CA GLN A 50 -9.83 -14.94 -4.08
C GLN A 50 -10.26 -13.93 -3.00
N THR A 51 -10.84 -14.38 -1.89
CA THR A 51 -11.36 -13.53 -0.83
C THR A 51 -10.57 -13.72 0.46
N ALA A 52 -10.09 -12.62 1.04
CA ALA A 52 -9.59 -12.59 2.42
C ALA A 52 -10.72 -12.14 3.36
N VAL A 53 -11.05 -12.94 4.36
CA VAL A 53 -11.98 -12.59 5.44
C VAL A 53 -11.16 -12.15 6.64
N VAL A 54 -11.28 -10.90 7.06
CA VAL A 54 -10.54 -10.32 8.18
C VAL A 54 -11.48 -9.98 9.34
N ASP A 55 -11.19 -10.53 10.52
CA ASP A 55 -11.88 -10.24 11.77
C ASP A 55 -10.99 -9.35 12.65
N LEU A 56 -11.46 -8.14 12.92
CA LEU A 56 -10.80 -7.14 13.75
C LEU A 56 -11.61 -6.88 15.02
N SER A 57 -10.99 -6.32 16.04
CA SER A 57 -11.74 -5.79 17.20
C SER A 57 -12.67 -4.65 16.78
N ALA A 58 -13.80 -4.45 17.49
CA ALA A 58 -14.71 -3.32 17.26
C ALA A 58 -14.05 -1.93 17.24
N ALA A 59 -12.87 -1.77 17.85
CA ALA A 59 -12.09 -0.54 17.78
C ALA A 59 -11.85 -0.05 16.34
N PHE A 60 -11.70 -0.96 15.38
CA PHE A 60 -11.50 -0.61 13.96
C PHE A 60 -12.63 0.25 13.38
N GLY A 61 -13.88 -0.09 13.75
CA GLY A 61 -15.09 0.59 13.30
C GLY A 61 -15.44 1.84 14.10
N SER A 62 -14.56 2.29 15.01
CA SER A 62 -14.81 3.42 15.90
C SER A 62 -13.96 4.65 15.56
N GLY A 63 -14.50 5.84 15.87
CA GLY A 63 -13.81 7.12 15.79
C GLY A 63 -13.47 7.62 14.38
N GLY A 64 -13.10 8.90 14.30
CA GLY A 64 -12.85 9.59 13.04
C GLY A 64 -14.15 10.00 12.31
N GLY A 65 -14.01 10.74 11.21
CA GLY A 65 -15.11 11.03 10.28
C GLY A 65 -15.07 10.12 9.05
N SER A 66 -16.03 10.31 8.12
CA SER A 66 -16.22 9.43 6.95
C SER A 66 -14.94 9.16 6.16
N LEU A 67 -14.15 10.20 5.85
CA LEU A 67 -12.89 10.03 5.10
C LEU A 67 -11.88 9.14 5.83
N SER A 68 -11.76 9.26 7.16
CA SER A 68 -10.88 8.41 7.96
C SER A 68 -11.34 6.95 7.96
N MET A 69 -12.65 6.72 7.90
CA MET A 69 -13.22 5.38 7.79
C MET A 69 -12.97 4.78 6.40
N PHE A 70 -13.14 5.55 5.33
CA PHE A 70 -12.80 5.12 3.97
C PHE A 70 -11.32 4.75 3.84
N LEU A 71 -10.43 5.63 4.31
CA LEU A 71 -8.99 5.42 4.22
C LEU A 71 -8.54 4.16 4.96
N ARG A 72 -9.04 3.87 6.17
CA ARG A 72 -8.58 2.68 6.92
C ARG A 72 -9.07 1.38 6.29
N VAL A 73 -10.27 1.37 5.71
CA VAL A 73 -10.77 0.21 4.95
C VAL A 73 -9.91 0.02 3.71
N ALA A 74 -9.63 1.09 2.97
CA ALA A 74 -8.72 1.05 1.82
C ALA A 74 -7.34 0.50 2.21
N GLN A 75 -6.76 0.95 3.33
CA GLN A 75 -5.48 0.46 3.83
C GLN A 75 -5.48 -1.08 3.99
N VAL A 76 -6.49 -1.64 4.66
CA VAL A 76 -6.62 -3.10 4.82
C VAL A 76 -6.80 -3.81 3.47
N VAL A 77 -7.63 -3.26 2.59
CA VAL A 77 -7.90 -3.83 1.27
C VAL A 77 -6.64 -3.87 0.42
N TYR A 78 -5.93 -2.75 0.27
CA TYR A 78 -4.70 -2.69 -0.49
C TYR A 78 -3.64 -3.65 0.08
N SER A 79 -3.47 -3.71 1.41
CA SER A 79 -2.53 -4.62 2.05
C SER A 79 -2.84 -6.09 1.78
N LEU A 80 -4.07 -6.56 2.04
CA LEU A 80 -4.41 -7.98 1.85
C LEU A 80 -4.43 -8.40 0.39
N THR A 81 -4.75 -7.49 -0.53
CA THR A 81 -4.76 -7.77 -1.98
C THR A 81 -3.37 -7.68 -2.62
N GLU A 82 -2.32 -7.34 -1.88
CA GLU A 82 -0.92 -7.57 -2.32
C GLU A 82 -0.57 -9.07 -2.28
N LEU A 83 -1.31 -9.88 -1.53
CA LEU A 83 -1.12 -11.33 -1.52
C LEU A 83 -1.54 -11.92 -2.87
N PRO A 84 -0.69 -12.76 -3.49
CA PRO A 84 -1.01 -13.39 -4.76
C PRO A 84 -2.37 -14.10 -4.73
N GLY A 85 -3.25 -13.74 -5.66
CA GLY A 85 -4.58 -14.36 -5.83
C GLY A 85 -5.70 -13.72 -4.99
N VAL A 86 -5.40 -12.88 -4.00
CA VAL A 86 -6.43 -12.17 -3.22
C VAL A 86 -6.92 -10.94 -3.98
N LYS A 87 -8.23 -10.84 -4.20
CA LYS A 87 -8.87 -9.74 -4.95
C LYS A 87 -9.94 -8.99 -4.17
N ARG A 88 -10.51 -9.63 -3.15
CA ARG A 88 -11.60 -9.11 -2.33
C ARG A 88 -11.28 -9.26 -0.85
N VAL A 89 -11.72 -8.31 -0.04
CA VAL A 89 -11.65 -8.39 1.43
C VAL A 89 -13.04 -8.26 2.03
N GLU A 90 -13.42 -9.24 2.85
CA GLU A 90 -14.62 -9.22 3.68
C GLU A 90 -14.25 -8.86 5.12
N PHE A 91 -15.04 -7.99 5.74
CA PHE A 91 -14.78 -7.49 7.09
C PHE A 91 -15.72 -8.11 8.12
N MET A 92 -15.15 -8.48 9.26
CA MET A 92 -15.85 -8.84 10.47
C MET A 92 -15.33 -8.00 11.64
N LEU A 93 -16.21 -7.65 12.57
CA LEU A 93 -15.86 -7.03 13.84
C LEU A 93 -16.32 -7.92 14.99
N ASP A 94 -15.37 -8.30 15.85
CA ASP A 94 -15.61 -9.20 16.99
C ASP A 94 -16.37 -10.49 16.62
N GLY A 95 -16.05 -11.06 15.46
CA GLY A 95 -16.65 -12.28 14.92
C GLY A 95 -18.03 -12.09 14.28
N LEU A 96 -18.48 -10.86 14.06
CA LEU A 96 -19.72 -10.54 13.37
C LEU A 96 -19.44 -9.90 12.02
N ALA A 97 -20.06 -10.41 10.95
CA ALA A 97 -20.02 -9.77 9.65
C ALA A 97 -20.64 -8.36 9.74
N VAL A 98 -19.98 -7.38 9.12
CA VAL A 98 -20.45 -6.00 9.09
C VAL A 98 -20.92 -5.63 7.70
N GLN A 99 -22.05 -4.95 7.60
CA GLN A 99 -22.56 -4.41 6.33
C GLN A 99 -21.97 -3.03 6.05
N ALA A 100 -21.71 -2.26 7.11
CA ALA A 100 -21.14 -0.94 7.02
C ALA A 100 -20.22 -0.63 8.22
N LEU A 101 -19.25 0.27 8.00
CA LEU A 101 -18.35 0.78 9.03
C LEU A 101 -18.54 2.28 9.24
N GLY A 102 -18.43 2.71 10.50
CA GLY A 102 -18.66 4.11 10.91
C GLY A 102 -20.14 4.49 10.98
N GLY A 103 -20.43 5.63 11.61
CA GLY A 103 -21.80 6.16 11.73
C GLY A 103 -22.35 6.67 10.39
N GLU A 104 -21.46 6.94 9.43
CA GLU A 104 -21.76 7.48 8.11
C GLU A 104 -21.82 6.39 7.02
N GLY A 105 -21.50 5.14 7.35
CA GLY A 105 -21.84 3.97 6.55
C GLY A 105 -20.94 3.67 5.34
N VAL A 106 -19.64 3.42 5.56
CA VAL A 106 -18.79 2.80 4.53
C VAL A 106 -19.30 1.39 4.27
N LEU A 107 -20.00 1.18 3.17
CA LEU A 107 -20.58 -0.12 2.82
C LEU A 107 -19.46 -1.12 2.52
N VAL A 108 -19.44 -2.21 3.28
CA VAL A 108 -18.48 -3.32 3.15
C VAL A 108 -19.17 -4.69 3.07
N GLU A 109 -20.50 -4.69 2.96
CA GLU A 109 -21.32 -5.89 2.81
C GLU A 109 -20.86 -6.74 1.62
N GLY A 110 -20.62 -8.04 1.85
CA GLY A 110 -20.18 -8.98 0.82
C GLY A 110 -18.73 -8.79 0.35
N GLY A 111 -18.00 -7.84 0.95
CA GLY A 111 -16.59 -7.58 0.71
C GLY A 111 -16.31 -6.59 -0.42
N VAL A 112 -15.17 -5.92 -0.30
CA VAL A 112 -14.74 -4.80 -1.16
C VAL A 112 -13.38 -5.10 -1.81
N THR A 113 -13.04 -4.35 -2.85
CA THR A 113 -11.91 -4.53 -3.76
C THR A 113 -11.12 -3.23 -3.92
N ARG A 114 -9.97 -3.26 -4.62
CA ARG A 114 -9.19 -2.04 -4.90
C ARG A 114 -9.98 -1.00 -5.71
N ALA A 115 -10.86 -1.44 -6.61
CA ALA A 115 -11.65 -0.57 -7.45
C ALA A 115 -12.56 0.35 -6.63
N ASP A 116 -13.08 -0.13 -5.49
CA ASP A 116 -13.93 0.64 -4.58
C ASP A 116 -13.20 1.82 -3.91
N PHE A 117 -11.87 1.86 -4.01
CA PHE A 117 -11.00 2.86 -3.37
C PHE A 117 -10.02 3.51 -4.35
N ALA A 118 -10.19 3.33 -5.67
CA ALA A 118 -9.25 3.82 -6.67
C ALA A 118 -9.11 5.36 -6.64
N ASP A 119 -10.19 6.08 -6.33
CA ASP A 119 -10.23 7.54 -6.24
C ASP A 119 -9.44 8.12 -5.05
N LEU A 120 -9.06 7.27 -4.08
CA LEU A 120 -8.23 7.68 -2.94
C LEU A 120 -6.73 7.66 -3.26
N LEU A 121 -6.34 7.07 -4.39
CA LEU A 121 -4.94 6.89 -4.72
C LEU A 121 -4.29 8.15 -5.31
N PRO A 122 -3.00 8.39 -5.04
CA PRO A 122 -2.25 9.43 -5.72
C PRO A 122 -2.14 9.14 -7.23
N PRO A 123 -1.75 10.14 -8.05
CA PRO A 123 -1.52 9.94 -9.48
C PRO A 123 -0.49 8.84 -9.78
N VAL A 124 0.54 8.72 -8.96
CA VAL A 124 1.52 7.63 -9.00
C VAL A 124 1.66 7.05 -7.60
N LEU A 125 1.41 5.75 -7.45
CA LEU A 125 1.60 4.99 -6.23
C LEU A 125 2.85 4.13 -6.35
N LEU A 126 3.77 4.27 -5.39
CA LEU A 126 4.89 3.36 -5.20
C LEU A 126 4.50 2.26 -4.20
N ILE A 127 4.76 1.00 -4.55
CA ILE A 127 4.50 -0.19 -3.72
C ILE A 127 5.82 -0.77 -3.19
N SER A 128 6.87 -0.77 -4.00
CA SER A 128 8.22 -1.20 -3.61
C SER A 128 9.25 -0.32 -4.33
N PRO A 129 10.33 0.11 -3.66
CA PRO A 129 10.74 -0.29 -2.31
C PRO A 129 9.90 0.35 -1.19
N ALA A 130 9.96 -0.26 -0.01
CA ALA A 130 9.47 0.34 1.23
C ALA A 130 10.41 1.46 1.72
N PRO A 131 9.92 2.41 2.53
CA PRO A 131 10.79 3.42 3.13
C PRO A 131 11.91 2.77 3.94
N PHE A 132 13.13 3.25 3.73
CA PHE A 132 14.35 2.77 4.40
C PHE A 132 14.66 1.29 4.12
N GLU A 133 14.08 0.70 3.07
CA GLU A 133 14.48 -0.62 2.60
C GLU A 133 15.96 -0.60 2.20
N THR A 134 16.71 -1.62 2.62
CA THR A 134 18.10 -1.79 2.21
C THR A 134 18.15 -2.38 0.81
N ILE A 135 18.77 -1.65 -0.12
CA ILE A 135 18.97 -2.07 -1.51
C ILE A 135 20.47 -2.28 -1.78
N GLN A 136 20.80 -3.20 -2.69
CA GLN A 136 22.18 -3.53 -3.03
C GLN A 136 22.28 -3.94 -4.50
N ASP A 137 23.10 -3.21 -5.27
CA ASP A 137 23.36 -3.34 -6.72
C ASP A 137 22.14 -3.24 -7.65
N THR A 138 20.96 -3.64 -7.16
CA THR A 138 19.68 -3.61 -7.84
C THR A 138 18.57 -3.20 -6.87
N VAL A 139 17.53 -2.59 -7.41
CA VAL A 139 16.28 -2.33 -6.68
C VAL A 139 15.08 -2.70 -7.55
N MET A 140 14.13 -3.42 -6.96
CA MET A 140 12.82 -3.62 -7.56
C MET A 140 11.97 -2.38 -7.32
N VAL A 141 11.50 -1.77 -8.40
CA VAL A 141 10.60 -0.63 -8.35
C VAL A 141 9.26 -1.05 -8.93
N ARG A 142 8.25 -1.15 -8.07
CA ARG A 142 6.91 -1.63 -8.42
C ARG A 142 5.86 -0.64 -7.97
N GLY A 143 4.85 -0.41 -8.80
CA GLY A 143 3.77 0.51 -8.47
C GLY A 143 2.67 0.53 -9.52
N ASN A 144 1.85 1.58 -9.47
CA ASN A 144 0.89 1.87 -10.52
C ASN A 144 0.69 3.39 -10.68
N ALA A 145 0.31 3.80 -11.88
CA ALA A 145 0.01 5.17 -12.22
C ALA A 145 -1.43 5.31 -12.72
N ALA A 146 -2.03 6.48 -12.54
CA ALA A 146 -3.29 6.83 -13.18
C ALA A 146 -3.13 6.78 -14.70
N GLU A 147 -4.21 6.45 -15.42
CA GLU A 147 -4.20 6.32 -16.88
C GLU A 147 -3.73 7.60 -17.60
N SER A 148 -3.95 8.77 -17.00
CA SER A 148 -3.51 10.07 -17.51
C SER A 148 -1.99 10.29 -17.48
N ILE A 149 -1.23 9.45 -16.77
CA ILE A 149 0.23 9.56 -16.72
C ILE A 149 0.83 8.96 -18.00
N ALA A 150 1.38 9.84 -18.83
CA ALA A 150 1.95 9.46 -20.13
C ALA A 150 3.31 8.77 -20.00
N ALA A 151 4.16 9.26 -19.10
CA ALA A 151 5.51 8.76 -18.87
C ALA A 151 5.90 8.87 -17.39
N LEU A 152 6.77 7.96 -16.97
CA LEU A 152 7.35 7.90 -15.65
C LEU A 152 8.87 7.71 -15.80
N GLU A 153 9.64 8.45 -15.01
CA GLU A 153 11.08 8.29 -14.86
C GLU A 153 11.37 7.84 -13.44
N ILE A 154 12.31 6.90 -13.30
CA ILE A 154 12.80 6.42 -12.02
C ILE A 154 14.27 6.79 -11.92
N LEU A 155 14.65 7.42 -10.80
CA LEU A 155 16.03 7.72 -10.47
C LEU A 155 16.42 6.97 -9.20
N VAL A 156 17.62 6.40 -9.17
CA VAL A 156 18.26 5.92 -7.95
C VAL A 156 19.37 6.91 -7.62
N THR A 157 19.34 7.50 -6.44
CA THR A 157 20.27 8.54 -6.02
C THR A 157 21.03 8.15 -4.75
N GLY A 158 22.26 8.64 -4.62
CA GLY A 158 22.98 8.63 -3.35
C GLY A 158 22.56 9.79 -2.44
N ARG A 159 23.03 9.79 -1.19
CA ARG A 159 22.76 10.84 -0.19
C ARG A 159 23.12 12.26 -0.65
N ASP A 160 24.12 12.39 -1.50
CA ASP A 160 24.59 13.65 -2.07
C ASP A 160 23.73 14.14 -3.25
N GLY A 161 22.70 13.37 -3.63
CA GLY A 161 21.84 13.65 -4.77
C GLY A 161 22.44 13.23 -6.11
N LEU A 162 23.61 12.59 -6.13
CA LEU A 162 24.17 12.05 -7.38
C LEU A 162 23.29 10.90 -7.87
N ILE A 163 22.94 10.95 -9.15
CA ILE A 163 22.18 9.90 -9.83
C ILE A 163 23.13 8.72 -10.04
N LEU A 164 22.83 7.61 -9.36
CA LEU A 164 23.52 6.33 -9.49
C LEU A 164 22.96 5.51 -10.67
N SER A 165 21.67 5.67 -10.96
CA SER A 165 21.01 5.04 -12.10
C SER A 165 19.70 5.76 -12.45
N GLN A 166 19.26 5.59 -13.69
CA GLN A 166 17.98 6.09 -14.17
C GLN A 166 17.34 5.12 -15.15
N ALA A 167 16.01 5.01 -15.11
CA ALA A 167 15.24 4.16 -16.01
C ALA A 167 13.85 4.74 -16.26
N ALA A 168 13.23 4.36 -17.38
CA ALA A 168 11.83 4.60 -17.64
C ALA A 168 11.11 3.25 -17.70
N PRO A 169 10.23 2.91 -16.75
CA PRO A 169 9.54 1.63 -16.75
C PRO A 169 8.46 1.60 -17.83
N GLN A 170 8.13 0.41 -18.31
CA GLN A 170 6.93 0.23 -19.13
C GLN A 170 5.69 0.35 -18.25
N LEU A 171 4.81 1.30 -18.58
CA LEU A 171 3.46 1.36 -18.03
C LEU A 171 2.57 0.36 -18.80
N LEU A 172 2.05 -0.64 -18.10
CA LEU A 172 1.21 -1.69 -18.71
C LEU A 172 -0.15 -1.16 -19.17
N ALA A 173 -0.93 -2.03 -19.82
CA ALA A 173 -2.31 -1.73 -20.18
C ALA A 173 -3.14 -1.40 -18.93
N PRO A 174 -4.09 -0.45 -19.01
CA PRO A 174 -4.88 -0.05 -17.86
C PRO A 174 -5.81 -1.17 -17.41
N VAL A 175 -5.92 -1.33 -16.10
CA VAL A 175 -6.93 -2.13 -15.40
C VAL A 175 -7.56 -1.22 -14.35
N ASP A 176 -8.89 -1.07 -14.40
CA ASP A 176 -9.66 -0.19 -13.50
C ASP A 176 -9.09 1.24 -13.42
N GLY A 177 -8.73 1.82 -14.57
CA GLY A 177 -8.21 3.19 -14.69
C GLY A 177 -6.77 3.38 -14.23
N ARG A 178 -6.05 2.29 -13.93
CA ARG A 178 -4.66 2.34 -13.44
C ARG A 178 -3.74 1.43 -14.24
N ARG A 179 -2.50 1.89 -14.44
CA ARG A 179 -1.47 1.22 -15.23
C ARG A 179 -0.36 0.76 -14.29
N ALA A 180 -0.25 -0.56 -14.10
CA ALA A 180 0.83 -1.13 -13.31
C ALA A 180 2.19 -0.92 -14.00
N PHE A 181 3.25 -0.85 -13.20
CA PHE A 181 4.62 -0.85 -13.67
C PHE A 181 5.52 -1.63 -12.72
N GLU A 182 6.56 -2.24 -13.29
CA GLU A 182 7.59 -2.98 -12.57
C GLU A 182 8.91 -2.85 -13.33
N ALA A 183 9.99 -2.55 -12.61
CA ALA A 183 11.33 -2.49 -13.17
C ALA A 183 12.37 -2.89 -12.13
N VAL A 184 13.33 -3.71 -12.55
CA VAL A 184 14.56 -3.96 -11.77
C VAL A 184 15.62 -3.00 -12.29
N ILE A 185 16.10 -2.12 -11.41
CA ILE A 185 17.08 -1.09 -11.78
C ILE A 185 18.42 -1.46 -11.19
N ALA A 186 19.38 -1.76 -12.05
CA ALA A 186 20.78 -1.90 -11.65
C ALA A 186 21.40 -0.52 -11.41
N PHE A 187 22.21 -0.40 -10.36
CA PHE A 187 22.95 0.80 -10.02
C PHE A 187 24.35 0.43 -9.52
N SER A 188 25.28 1.38 -9.56
CA SER A 188 26.63 1.20 -9.06
C SER A 188 27.04 2.36 -8.17
N GLY A 189 27.72 2.05 -7.08
CA GLY A 189 28.18 3.03 -6.09
C GLY A 189 27.76 2.60 -4.69
N GLN A 190 28.55 3.00 -3.70
CA GLN A 190 28.26 2.79 -2.29
C GLN A 190 27.80 4.11 -1.68
N ALA A 191 26.72 4.05 -0.91
CA ALA A 191 26.29 5.18 -0.10
C ALA A 191 25.54 4.63 1.10
N ALA A 192 25.84 5.04 2.33
CA ALA A 192 25.06 4.55 3.47
C ALA A 192 23.55 4.87 3.36
N ARG A 193 23.16 5.85 2.53
CA ARG A 193 21.78 6.28 2.27
C ARG A 193 21.59 6.78 0.85
N GLY A 194 20.38 6.68 0.34
CA GLY A 194 19.96 7.18 -0.96
C GLY A 194 18.46 7.37 -1.07
N ALA A 195 17.97 7.53 -2.29
CA ALA A 195 16.55 7.53 -2.58
C ALA A 195 16.21 6.86 -3.92
N VAL A 196 15.01 6.29 -3.99
CA VAL A 196 14.32 6.00 -5.26
C VAL A 196 13.34 7.14 -5.51
N ILE A 197 13.53 7.85 -6.62
CA ILE A 197 12.67 8.98 -7.01
C ILE A 197 11.83 8.56 -8.21
N LEU A 198 10.51 8.66 -8.09
CA LEU A 198 9.60 8.64 -9.22
C LEU A 198 9.37 10.06 -9.69
N ALA A 199 9.57 10.34 -10.97
CA ALA A 199 9.30 11.65 -11.58
C ALA A 199 8.31 11.50 -12.75
N TRP A 200 7.29 12.35 -12.77
CA TRP A 200 6.30 12.36 -13.84
C TRP A 200 5.81 13.77 -14.14
N THR A 201 5.04 13.91 -15.22
CA THR A 201 4.37 15.15 -15.59
C THR A 201 2.86 14.94 -15.52
N ASN A 202 2.18 15.80 -14.77
CA ASN A 202 0.72 15.81 -14.68
C ASN A 202 0.09 16.27 -16.00
N ALA A 203 -1.23 16.08 -16.15
CA ALA A 203 -1.98 16.50 -17.34
C ALA A 203 -1.93 18.02 -17.60
N ASP A 204 -1.67 18.83 -16.56
CA ASP A 204 -1.49 20.28 -16.64
C ASP A 204 -0.05 20.70 -17.04
N GLY A 205 0.85 19.75 -17.26
CA GLY A 205 2.25 19.98 -17.60
C GLY A 205 3.17 20.18 -16.40
N ALA A 206 2.67 20.15 -15.15
CA ALA A 206 3.49 20.30 -13.97
C ALA A 206 4.33 19.03 -13.72
N ARG A 207 5.65 19.20 -13.58
CA ARG A 207 6.55 18.12 -13.14
C ARG A 207 6.35 17.86 -11.65
N GLN A 208 6.19 16.59 -11.30
CA GLN A 208 6.02 16.10 -9.94
C GLN A 208 7.07 15.04 -9.64
N THR A 209 7.38 14.89 -8.35
CA THR A 209 8.28 13.85 -7.86
C THR A 209 7.75 13.22 -6.59
N LEU A 210 7.97 11.92 -6.42
CA LEU A 210 7.86 11.19 -5.17
C LEU A 210 9.23 10.66 -4.83
N GLU A 211 9.74 11.01 -3.65
CA GLU A 211 11.02 10.52 -3.15
C GLU A 211 10.78 9.45 -2.09
N MET A 212 11.39 8.29 -2.28
CA MET A 212 11.38 7.19 -1.33
C MET A 212 12.79 6.98 -0.78
N PRO A 213 13.07 7.33 0.49
CA PRO A 213 14.39 7.10 1.07
C PRO A 213 14.67 5.59 1.18
N VAL A 214 15.91 5.21 0.94
CA VAL A 214 16.41 3.83 1.02
C VAL A 214 17.79 3.82 1.67
N ASP A 215 18.16 2.70 2.28
CA ASP A 215 19.55 2.46 2.68
C ASP A 215 20.25 1.72 1.53
N ILE A 216 21.47 2.12 1.17
CA ILE A 216 22.25 1.39 0.15
C ILE A 216 23.35 0.63 0.88
N ALA A 217 23.38 -0.68 0.67
CA ALA A 217 24.41 -1.53 1.29
C ALA A 217 25.80 -1.18 0.75
N GLU A 218 26.81 -1.38 1.59
CA GLU A 218 28.22 -1.35 1.17
C GLU A 218 28.56 -2.57 0.30
#